data_AF-A0A851H6N5-F1
#
_entry.id   AF-A0A851H6N5-F1
#
_cell.length_a   1.000
_cell.length_b   1.000
_cell.length_c   1.000
_cell.angle_alpha   90.00
_cell.angle_beta   90.00
_cell.angle_gamma   90.00
#
_symmetry.space_group_name_H-M   'P 1'
#
loop_
_entity.id
_entity.type
_entity.pdbx_description
1 polymer ?
#
loop_
_entity_poly.entity_id
_entity_poly.type
_entity_poly.pdbx_seq_one_letter_code
_entity_poly.pdbx_strand_id
1 'polypeptide(L)'
;MTLILDRKITYGLHILAAIFAGIYPILLPMFLMQILIVEVVAGIRPSPLYLTGSALASAVCSALFLSIVLQSKDPEGLWIIPFFLTWPGALALGLSGAIISKHKRLHPVSSLLLGLSLIVLGFVVNTGVVCNTAMWCGRLFRYH
;
A
#
# COMPACT_ATOMS: atom_id res chain seq x y z
N MET A 1 14.85 31.15 -34.23
CA MET A 1 15.48 30.12 -33.36
C MET A 1 14.86 30.03 -31.96
N THR A 2 14.03 30.99 -31.55
CA THR A 2 13.28 31.01 -30.27
C THR A 2 12.01 30.15 -30.26
N LEU A 3 11.29 30.03 -31.38
CA LEU A 3 10.05 29.24 -31.51
C LEU A 3 10.22 27.70 -31.37
N ILE A 4 11.43 27.18 -31.62
CA ILE A 4 11.72 25.73 -31.53
C ILE A 4 12.04 25.33 -30.07
N LEU A 5 12.62 26.26 -29.31
CA LEU A 5 12.94 26.07 -27.89
C LEU A 5 11.65 26.06 -27.05
N ASP A 6 10.72 26.97 -27.37
CA ASP A 6 9.43 27.11 -26.70
C ASP A 6 8.58 25.83 -26.82
N ARG A 7 8.46 25.30 -28.05
CA ARG A 7 7.74 24.03 -28.31
C ARG A 7 8.31 22.86 -27.51
N LYS A 8 9.63 22.68 -27.42
CA LYS A 8 10.24 21.58 -26.66
C LYS A 8 9.91 21.66 -25.17
N ILE A 9 9.83 22.87 -24.61
CA ILE A 9 9.45 23.10 -23.22
C ILE A 9 7.97 22.77 -23.03
N THR A 10 7.10 23.17 -23.96
CA THR A 10 5.66 22.82 -23.90
C THR A 10 5.44 21.31 -23.97
N TYR A 11 6.11 20.60 -24.88
CA TYR A 11 6.01 19.14 -24.97
C TYR A 11 6.56 18.44 -23.72
N GLY A 12 7.68 18.91 -23.17
CA GLY A 12 8.22 18.40 -21.91
C GLY A 12 7.25 18.60 -20.74
N LEU A 13 6.59 19.76 -20.69
CA LEU A 13 5.60 20.09 -19.66
C LEU A 13 4.32 19.26 -19.81
N HIS A 14 3.86 19.00 -21.04
CA HIS A 14 2.72 18.12 -21.28
C HIS A 14 3.02 16.66 -20.96
N ILE A 15 4.24 16.18 -21.24
CA ILE A 15 4.68 14.83 -20.84
C ILE A 15 4.76 14.73 -19.32
N LEU A 16 5.33 15.74 -18.64
CA LEU A 16 5.37 15.77 -17.18
C LEU A 16 3.96 15.82 -16.58
N ALA A 17 3.07 16.64 -17.15
CA ALA A 17 1.69 16.76 -16.71
C ALA A 17 0.88 15.48 -16.99
N ALA A 18 1.13 14.78 -18.10
CA ALA A 18 0.51 13.49 -18.41
C ALA A 18 1.02 12.38 -17.46
N ILE A 19 2.31 12.39 -17.13
CA ILE A 19 2.91 11.50 -16.12
C ILE A 19 2.30 11.78 -14.75
N PHE A 20 2.21 13.04 -14.34
CA PHE A 20 1.57 13.43 -13.07
C PHE A 20 0.08 13.08 -13.05
N ALA A 21 -0.67 13.36 -14.12
CA ALA A 21 -2.09 13.05 -14.23
C ALA A 21 -2.36 11.54 -14.22
N GLY A 22 -1.45 10.73 -14.78
CA GLY A 22 -1.56 9.26 -14.75
C GLY A 22 -1.15 8.65 -13.41
N ILE A 23 -0.12 9.18 -12.75
CA ILE A 23 0.46 8.61 -11.52
C ILE A 23 -0.31 9.05 -10.25
N TYR A 24 -0.79 10.28 -10.22
CA TYR A 24 -1.52 10.86 -9.08
C TYR A 24 -2.75 10.04 -8.63
N PRO A 25 -3.63 9.53 -9.52
CA PRO A 25 -4.78 8.73 -9.10
C PRO A 25 -4.40 7.37 -8.49
N ILE A 26 -3.15 6.90 -8.64
CA ILE A 26 -2.66 5.70 -7.95
C ILE A 26 -2.05 6.07 -6.59
N LEU A 27 -1.12 7.03 -6.56
CA LEU A 27 -0.39 7.32 -5.33
C LEU A 27 -1.29 7.91 -4.25
N LEU A 28 -2.28 8.73 -4.63
CA LEU A 28 -3.17 9.36 -3.67
C LEU A 28 -3.96 8.35 -2.83
N PRO A 29 -4.73 7.40 -3.41
CA PRO A 29 -5.41 6.37 -2.61
C PRO A 29 -4.40 5.50 -1.86
N MET A 30 -3.19 5.29 -2.39
CA MET A 30 -2.14 4.54 -1.69
C MET A 30 -1.71 5.17 -0.38
N PHE A 31 -1.43 6.46 -0.39
CA PHE A 31 -1.07 7.18 0.83
C PHE A 31 -2.26 7.31 1.78
N LEU A 32 -3.47 7.56 1.25
CA LEU A 32 -4.67 7.68 2.07
C LEU A 32 -4.94 6.41 2.88
N MET A 33 -4.77 5.22 2.28
CA MET A 33 -4.94 3.96 3.00
C MET A 33 -3.89 3.72 4.08
N GLN A 34 -2.64 4.08 3.83
CA GLN A 34 -1.59 3.97 4.86
C GLN A 34 -1.93 4.85 6.07
N ILE A 35 -2.30 6.11 5.82
CA ILE A 35 -2.70 7.05 6.88
C ILE A 35 -3.90 6.50 7.63
N LEU A 36 -4.95 6.08 6.91
CA LEU A 36 -6.18 5.54 7.50
C LEU A 36 -5.88 4.37 8.44
N ILE A 37 -5.07 3.40 8.02
CA ILE A 37 -4.76 2.22 8.83
C ILE A 37 -3.98 2.60 10.07
N VAL A 38 -2.95 3.45 9.91
CA VAL A 38 -2.13 3.89 11.05
C VAL A 38 -2.97 4.69 12.04
N GLU A 39 -3.86 5.57 11.58
CA GLU A 39 -4.77 6.33 12.45
C GLU A 39 -5.78 5.44 13.17
N VAL A 40 -6.41 4.51 12.46
CA VAL A 40 -7.37 3.56 13.04
C VAL A 40 -6.69 2.68 14.10
N VAL A 41 -5.47 2.20 13.82
CA VAL A 41 -4.64 1.46 14.77
C VAL A 41 -4.20 2.33 15.95
N ALA A 42 -3.84 3.60 15.71
CA ALA A 42 -3.47 4.55 16.75
C ALA A 42 -4.63 4.86 17.70
N GLY A 43 -5.88 4.79 17.23
CA GLY A 43 -7.08 4.90 18.08
C GLY A 43 -7.13 3.90 19.23
N ILE A 44 -6.50 2.73 19.09
CA ILE A 44 -6.40 1.72 20.16
C ILE A 44 -5.37 2.12 21.25
N ARG A 45 -4.49 3.08 20.94
CA ARG A 45 -3.34 3.52 21.76
C ARG A 45 -2.38 2.36 22.10
N PRO A 46 -1.85 1.63 21.09
CA PRO A 46 -0.80 0.65 21.32
C PRO A 46 0.53 1.33 21.69
N SER A 47 1.59 0.54 21.87
CA SER A 47 2.92 1.11 22.13
C SER A 47 3.38 1.96 20.92
N PRO A 48 4.19 3.00 21.12
CA PRO A 48 4.72 3.80 20.01
C PRO A 48 5.59 2.97 19.05
N LEU A 49 6.28 1.95 19.56
CA LEU A 49 7.07 1.02 18.73
C LEU A 49 6.21 0.11 17.86
N TYR A 50 5.00 -0.22 18.31
CA TYR A 50 4.03 -0.94 17.47
C TYR A 50 3.57 -0.07 16.29
N LEU A 51 3.32 1.22 16.53
CA LEU A 51 2.91 2.16 15.49
C LEU A 51 4.00 2.37 14.45
N THR A 52 5.27 2.48 14.87
CA THR A 52 6.39 2.57 13.92
C THR A 52 6.53 1.30 13.09
N GLY A 53 6.42 0.12 13.71
CA GLY A 53 6.42 -1.16 12.98
C GLY A 53 5.25 -1.27 11.99
N SER A 54 4.07 -0.81 12.37
CA SER A 54 2.87 -0.83 11.53
C SER A 54 2.99 0.13 10.35
N ALA A 55 3.48 1.35 10.57
CA ALA A 55 3.72 2.35 9.54
C ALA A 55 4.79 1.90 8.54
N LEU A 56 5.86 1.27 9.04
CA LEU A 56 6.91 0.70 8.20
C LEU A 56 6.34 -0.42 7.31
N ALA A 57 5.57 -1.34 7.90
CA ALA A 57 4.93 -2.42 7.15
C ALA A 57 3.95 -1.89 6.10
N SER A 58 3.11 -0.91 6.41
CA SER A 58 2.20 -0.32 5.43
C SER A 58 2.93 0.37 4.28
N ALA A 59 4.05 1.02 4.56
CA ALA A 59 4.90 1.62 3.52
C ALA A 59 5.53 0.55 2.62
N VAL A 60 6.07 -0.53 3.20
CA VAL A 60 6.66 -1.66 2.46
C VAL A 60 5.61 -2.36 1.60
N CYS A 61 4.44 -2.69 2.16
CA CYS A 61 3.35 -3.32 1.40
C CYS A 61 2.90 -2.45 0.22
N SER A 62 2.79 -1.14 0.43
CA SER A 62 2.41 -0.20 -0.64
C SER A 62 3.48 -0.11 -1.72
N ALA A 63 4.76 -0.05 -1.35
CA ALA A 63 5.87 -0.02 -2.30
C ALA A 63 5.95 -1.29 -3.14
N LEU A 64 5.72 -2.46 -2.52
CA LEU A 64 5.66 -3.74 -3.21
C LEU A 64 4.45 -3.80 -4.17
N PHE A 65 3.28 -3.39 -3.71
CA PHE A 65 2.08 -3.36 -4.55
C PHE A 65 2.27 -2.43 -5.75
N LEU A 66 2.83 -1.23 -5.54
CA LEU A 66 3.12 -0.27 -6.60
C LEU A 66 4.11 -0.85 -7.62
N SER A 67 5.15 -1.54 -7.15
CA SER A 67 6.14 -2.19 -8.00
C SER A 67 5.51 -3.28 -8.88
N ILE A 68 4.55 -4.04 -8.35
CA ILE A 68 3.80 -5.05 -9.10
C ILE A 68 2.89 -4.39 -10.15
N VAL A 69 2.17 -3.32 -9.77
CA VAL A 69 1.28 -2.59 -10.69
C VAL A 69 2.07 -1.99 -11.86
N LEU A 70 3.22 -1.36 -11.59
CA LEU A 70 4.06 -0.75 -12.63
C LEU A 70 4.63 -1.76 -13.64
N GLN A 71 4.76 -3.04 -13.24
CA GLN A 71 5.25 -4.12 -14.11
C GLN A 71 4.12 -4.87 -14.84
N SER A 72 2.85 -4.61 -14.49
CA SER A 72 1.71 -5.31 -15.08
C SER A 72 1.40 -4.79 -16.50
N LYS A 73 1.09 -5.71 -17.42
CA LYS A 73 0.80 -5.39 -18.83
C LYS A 73 -0.54 -4.70 -19.03
N ASP A 74 -1.53 -5.04 -18.21
CA ASP A 74 -2.88 -4.47 -18.24
C ASP A 74 -3.16 -3.85 -16.88
N PRO A 75 -2.63 -2.65 -16.61
CA PRO A 75 -2.72 -2.10 -15.29
C PRO A 75 -4.18 -1.78 -14.96
N GLU A 76 -5.04 -1.48 -15.96
CA GLU A 76 -6.38 -0.83 -15.88
C GLU A 76 -7.38 -1.48 -14.90
N GLY A 77 -7.30 -2.80 -14.70
CA GLY A 77 -8.10 -3.51 -13.69
C GLY A 77 -7.51 -3.52 -12.27
N LEU A 78 -6.25 -3.10 -12.09
CA LEU A 78 -5.50 -3.16 -10.84
C LEU A 78 -5.38 -1.83 -10.07
N TRP A 79 -5.87 -0.70 -10.59
CA TRP A 79 -5.47 0.63 -10.06
C TRP A 79 -6.10 0.99 -8.71
N ILE A 80 -7.39 0.71 -8.51
CA ILE A 80 -8.13 1.25 -7.36
C ILE A 80 -8.80 0.12 -6.60
N ILE A 81 -9.69 -0.64 -7.24
CA ILE A 81 -10.50 -1.66 -6.56
C ILE A 81 -9.68 -2.74 -5.82
N PRO A 82 -8.59 -3.31 -6.37
CA PRO A 82 -7.83 -4.33 -5.65
C PRO A 82 -7.13 -3.73 -4.45
N PHE A 83 -6.63 -2.52 -4.60
CA PHE A 83 -5.94 -1.84 -3.53
C PHE A 83 -6.86 -1.66 -2.32
N PHE A 84 -8.10 -1.21 -2.50
CA PHE A 84 -9.06 -1.10 -1.39
C PHE A 84 -9.44 -2.46 -0.79
N LEU A 85 -9.43 -3.52 -1.60
CA LEU A 85 -9.80 -4.86 -1.16
C LEU A 85 -8.67 -5.62 -0.47
N THR A 86 -7.39 -5.22 -0.63
CA THR A 86 -6.24 -5.88 0.01
C THR A 86 -5.97 -5.39 1.45
N TRP A 87 -6.31 -4.14 1.76
CA TRP A 87 -6.11 -3.55 3.10
C TRP A 87 -6.97 -4.08 4.27
N PRO A 88 -8.21 -4.57 4.08
CA PRO A 88 -9.03 -5.07 5.19
C PRO A 88 -8.33 -6.14 6.03
N GLY A 89 -7.57 -7.04 5.42
CA GLY A 89 -6.77 -8.03 6.14
C GLY A 89 -5.65 -7.42 6.98
N ALA A 90 -4.95 -6.43 6.43
CA ALA A 90 -3.93 -5.68 7.16
C ALA A 90 -4.53 -4.93 8.35
N LEU A 91 -5.70 -4.32 8.17
CA LEU A 91 -6.42 -3.63 9.23
C LEU A 91 -6.92 -4.59 10.32
N ALA A 92 -7.48 -5.74 9.96
CA ALA A 92 -7.96 -6.74 10.93
C ALA A 92 -6.82 -7.27 11.82
N LEU A 93 -5.69 -7.67 11.22
CA LEU A 93 -4.53 -8.14 11.99
C LEU A 93 -3.77 -7.01 12.67
N GLY A 94 -3.73 -5.82 12.06
CA GLY A 94 -3.16 -4.61 12.67
C GLY A 94 -3.91 -4.20 13.94
N LEU A 95 -5.23 -4.32 13.96
CA LEU A 95 -6.04 -4.05 15.16
C LEU A 95 -5.82 -5.12 16.24
N SER A 96 -5.81 -6.41 15.88
CA SER A 96 -5.58 -7.48 16.85
C SER A 96 -4.18 -7.37 17.50
N GLY A 97 -3.16 -7.04 16.70
CA GLY A 97 -1.82 -6.76 17.19
C GLY A 97 -1.74 -5.54 18.10
N ALA A 98 -2.50 -4.48 17.79
CA ALA A 98 -2.55 -3.27 18.61
C ALA A 98 -3.14 -3.57 20.00
N ILE A 99 -4.21 -4.37 20.05
CA ILE A 99 -4.83 -4.84 21.30
C ILE A 99 -3.81 -5.65 22.11
N ILE A 100 -3.13 -6.61 21.47
CA ILE A 100 -2.11 -7.43 22.14
C ILE A 100 -0.97 -6.55 22.67
N SER A 101 -0.47 -5.62 21.85
CA SER A 101 0.62 -4.72 22.24
C SER A 101 0.24 -3.80 23.39
N LYS A 102 -1.02 -3.38 23.47
CA LYS A 102 -1.53 -2.55 24.57
C LYS A 102 -1.57 -3.32 25.90
N HIS A 103 -2.01 -4.57 25.86
CA HIS A 103 -2.26 -5.35 27.09
C HIS A 103 -1.04 -6.14 27.59
N LYS A 104 -0.16 -6.63 26.72
CA LYS A 104 0.88 -7.61 27.10
C LYS A 104 2.24 -7.02 27.53
N ARG A 105 2.38 -5.69 27.67
CA ARG A 105 3.65 -5.00 28.02
C ARG A 105 4.87 -5.64 27.33
N LEU A 106 4.79 -5.72 26.00
CA LEU A 106 5.82 -6.38 25.19
C LEU A 106 7.15 -5.63 25.26
N HIS A 107 8.25 -6.38 25.10
CA HIS A 107 9.57 -5.78 24.90
C HIS A 107 9.54 -4.88 23.64
N PRO A 108 10.29 -3.76 23.60
CA PRO A 108 10.28 -2.80 22.49
C PRO A 108 10.43 -3.44 21.11
N VAL A 109 11.41 -4.33 20.97
CA VAL A 109 11.69 -5.05 19.72
C VAL A 109 10.53 -5.96 19.34
N SER A 110 9.95 -6.69 20.29
CA SER A 110 8.80 -7.56 20.05
C SER A 110 7.57 -6.78 19.64
N SER A 111 7.35 -5.58 20.19
CA SER A 111 6.23 -4.72 19.83
C SER A 111 6.36 -4.18 18.40
N LEU A 112 7.57 -3.80 18.00
CA LEU A 112 7.88 -3.40 16.63
C LEU A 112 7.71 -4.55 15.63
N LEU A 113 8.27 -5.72 15.94
CA LEU A 113 8.13 -6.92 15.11
C LEU A 113 6.67 -7.39 15.01
N LEU A 114 5.89 -7.24 16.08
CA LEU A 114 4.47 -7.59 16.09
C LEU A 114 3.68 -6.71 15.11
N GLY A 115 3.88 -5.38 15.16
CA GLY A 115 3.22 -4.46 14.22
C GLY A 115 3.63 -4.72 12.77
N LEU A 116 4.92 -4.98 12.55
CA LEU A 116 5.45 -5.26 11.22
C LEU A 116 4.86 -6.57 10.66
N SER A 117 4.95 -7.65 11.42
CA SER A 117 4.53 -8.99 10.98
C SER A 117 3.03 -9.09 10.75
N LEU A 118 2.19 -8.54 11.63
CA LEU A 118 0.73 -8.68 11.52
C LEU A 118 0.15 -7.87 10.36
N ILE A 119 0.65 -6.66 10.11
CA ILE A 119 0.24 -5.85 8.96
C ILE A 119 0.64 -6.57 7.66
N VAL A 120 1.90 -7.02 7.56
CA VAL A 120 2.39 -7.74 6.35
C VAL A 120 1.60 -9.02 6.14
N LEU A 121 1.40 -9.83 7.17
CA LEU A 121 0.70 -11.10 7.07
C LEU A 121 -0.77 -10.88 6.67
N GLY A 122 -1.42 -9.88 7.26
CA GLY A 122 -2.81 -9.53 6.93
C GLY A 122 -2.95 -9.05 5.50
N PHE A 123 -2.01 -8.21 5.05
CA PHE A 123 -1.94 -7.75 3.67
C PHE A 123 -1.75 -8.92 2.69
N VAL A 124 -0.75 -9.79 2.92
CA VAL A 124 -0.42 -10.89 2.01
C VAL A 124 -1.54 -11.92 1.94
N VAL A 125 -2.08 -12.34 3.08
CA VAL A 125 -3.17 -13.33 3.14
C VAL A 125 -4.40 -12.80 2.40
N ASN A 126 -4.82 -11.58 2.72
CA ASN A 126 -6.01 -11.01 2.11
C ASN A 126 -5.81 -10.69 0.63
N THR A 127 -4.62 -10.24 0.23
CA THR A 127 -4.26 -10.11 -1.20
C THR A 127 -4.36 -11.44 -1.92
N GLY A 128 -3.81 -12.50 -1.34
CA GLY A 128 -3.95 -13.85 -1.89
C GLY A 128 -5.41 -14.27 -2.06
N VAL A 129 -6.26 -14.03 -1.06
CA VAL A 129 -7.69 -14.35 -1.15
C VAL A 129 -8.39 -13.51 -2.22
N VAL A 130 -8.26 -12.18 -2.17
CA VAL A 130 -8.92 -11.25 -3.10
C VAL A 130 -8.50 -11.50 -4.54
N CYS A 131 -7.21 -11.73 -4.80
CA CYS A 131 -6.71 -12.05 -6.14
C CYS A 131 -7.29 -13.36 -6.68
N ASN A 132 -7.46 -14.39 -5.84
CA ASN A 132 -7.98 -15.69 -6.26
C ASN A 132 -9.52 -15.74 -6.34
N THR A 133 -10.23 -14.91 -5.57
CA THR A 133 -11.70 -15.01 -5.40
C THR A 133 -12.48 -13.86 -6.04
N ALA A 134 -12.05 -12.62 -5.84
CA ALA A 134 -12.83 -11.44 -6.20
C ALA A 134 -12.39 -10.82 -7.53
N MET A 135 -11.09 -10.86 -7.83
CA MET A 135 -10.54 -10.08 -8.93
C MET A 135 -10.02 -10.90 -10.10
N TRP A 136 -10.14 -12.22 -10.02
CA TRP A 136 -9.61 -13.17 -11.02
C TRP A 136 -8.31 -12.62 -11.61
N CYS A 137 -7.37 -12.27 -10.72
CA CYS A 137 -6.05 -11.79 -11.10
C CYS A 137 -5.36 -13.01 -11.71
N GLY A 138 -5.65 -13.25 -13.00
CA GLY A 138 -5.50 -14.52 -13.67
C GLY A 138 -4.14 -15.10 -13.32
N ARG A 139 -4.14 -16.22 -12.59
CA ARG A 139 -2.97 -16.88 -11.99
C ARG A 139 -1.76 -15.94 -11.94
N LEU A 140 -1.54 -15.26 -10.81
CA LEU A 140 -0.25 -14.64 -10.45
C LEU A 140 0.97 -15.59 -10.63
N PHE A 141 0.75 -16.87 -10.97
CA PHE A 141 1.72 -17.92 -11.32
C PHE A 141 1.76 -18.35 -12.81
N ARG A 142 1.09 -17.68 -13.75
CA ARG A 142 1.07 -18.11 -15.18
C ARG A 142 1.65 -17.06 -16.15
N TYR A 143 2.77 -16.46 -15.76
CA TYR A 143 3.72 -15.84 -16.69
C TYR A 143 5.11 -16.46 -16.48
N HIS A 144 5.24 -17.71 -16.92
CA HIS A 144 6.41 -18.16 -17.66
C HIS A 144 6.00 -18.24 -19.13
#